data_AF-A0AAE0Q934-F1
#
_entry.id   AF-A0AAE0Q934-F1
#
_cell.length_a   1.000
_cell.length_b   1.000
_cell.length_c   1.000
_cell.angle_alpha   90.00
_cell.angle_beta   90.00
_cell.angle_gamma   90.00
#
_symmetry.space_group_name_H-M   'P 1'
#
loop_
_entity.id
_entity.type
_entity.pdbx_description
1 polymer ?
#
loop_
_entity_poly.entity_id
_entity_poly.type
_entity_poly.pdbx_seq_one_letter_code
_entity_poly.pdbx_strand_id
1 'polypeptide(L)' 'MLCRSLQFKTQLPPSLDPMQFANRPNRSTDDAVTTTLHLALTHLDNKDSYVRMLFIDFSSAFNTIIPQ' A
#
# COMPACT_ATOMS: atom_id res chain seq x y z
N MET A 1 -25.09 -6.13 15.41
CA MET A 1 -23.63 -5.91 15.40
C MET A 1 -23.12 -5.53 14.00
N LEU A 2 -23.79 -4.59 13.29
CA LEU A 2 -23.47 -4.26 11.88
C LEU A 2 -23.20 -2.75 11.65
N CYS A 3 -23.07 -1.94 12.72
CA CYS A 3 -22.96 -0.48 12.61
C CYS A 3 -21.59 0.06 13.09
N ARG A 4 -20.53 -0.76 13.10
CA ARG A 4 -19.18 -0.32 13.47
C ARG A 4 -18.18 -0.27 12.30
N SER A 5 -18.47 -0.93 11.17
CA SER A 5 -17.58 -0.88 9.99
C SER A 5 -17.76 0.39 9.13
N LEU A 6 -18.87 1.11 9.29
CA LEU A 6 -19.19 2.30 8.48
C LEU A 6 -18.52 3.59 9.00
N GLN A 7 -18.26 3.73 10.31
CA GLN A 7 -17.72 4.97 10.89
C GLN A 7 -16.23 5.21 10.61
N PHE A 8 -15.44 4.18 10.34
CA PHE A 8 -14.01 4.35 10.05
C PHE A 8 -13.74 4.96 8.68
N LYS A 9 -14.64 4.77 7.70
CA LYS A 9 -14.46 5.32 6.35
C LYS A 9 -14.64 6.83 6.29
N THR A 10 -15.44 7.41 7.17
CA THR A 10 -15.76 8.85 7.15
C THR A 10 -14.65 9.74 7.69
N GLN A 11 -13.61 9.15 8.30
CA GLN A 11 -12.44 9.86 8.83
C GLN A 11 -11.18 9.71 7.94
N LEU A 12 -11.26 8.92 6.88
CA LEU A 12 -10.16 8.82 5.93
C LEU A 12 -10.08 10.10 5.08
N PRO A 13 -8.88 10.53 4.69
CA PRO A 13 -8.75 11.60 3.69
C PRO A 13 -9.56 11.25 2.43
N PRO A 14 -10.07 12.27 1.70
CA PRO A 14 -10.93 12.06 0.54
C PRO A 14 -10.26 11.24 -0.58
N SER A 15 -8.92 11.19 -0.58
CA SER A 15 -8.11 10.31 -1.41
C SER A 15 -7.19 9.44 -0.56
N LEU A 16 -7.09 8.17 -0.94
CA LEU A 16 -6.04 7.27 -0.47
C LEU A 16 -4.83 7.36 -1.41
N ASP A 17 -3.67 6.92 -0.93
CA ASP A 17 -2.49 6.75 -1.78
C ASP A 17 -2.83 5.81 -2.97
N PRO A 18 -2.55 6.22 -4.22
CA PRO A 18 -2.73 5.36 -5.40
C PRO A 18 -2.10 3.97 -5.27
N MET A 19 -0.94 3.88 -4.61
CA MET A 19 -0.16 2.65 -4.38
C MET A 19 -0.49 1.97 -3.04
N GLN A 20 -1.57 2.37 -2.37
CA GLN A 20 -2.11 1.62 -1.24
C GLN A 20 -2.96 0.44 -1.76
N PHE A 21 -2.42 -0.76 -1.60
CA PHE A 21 -3.08 -2.02 -1.98
C PHE A 21 -3.79 -2.69 -0.80
N ALA A 22 -3.31 -2.51 0.43
CA ALA A 22 -3.90 -3.09 1.62
C ALA A 22 -5.15 -2.32 2.11
N ASN A 23 -6.11 -3.06 2.67
CA ASN A 23 -7.33 -2.52 3.30
C ASN A 23 -8.18 -1.62 2.37
N ARG A 24 -8.09 -1.82 1.05
CA ARG A 24 -8.82 -1.07 0.03
C ARG A 24 -9.70 -2.01 -0.80
N PRO A 25 -10.98 -1.67 -1.06
CA PRO A 25 -11.81 -2.45 -1.97
C PRO A 25 -11.16 -2.52 -3.36
N ASN A 26 -11.32 -3.67 -4.03
CA ASN A 26 -10.81 -3.91 -5.39
C ASN A 26 -9.29 -3.76 -5.52
N ARG A 27 -8.56 -4.06 -4.45
CA ARG A 27 -7.10 -4.20 -4.45
C ARG A 27 -6.72 -5.48 -3.71
N SER A 28 -5.67 -6.14 -4.18
CA SER A 28 -5.16 -7.40 -3.65
C SER A 28 -3.64 -7.36 -3.46
N THR A 29 -3.09 -8.38 -2.81
CA THR A 29 -1.64 -8.58 -2.73
C THR A 29 -1.05 -8.86 -4.12
N ASP A 30 -1.78 -9.58 -4.98
CA ASP A 30 -1.35 -9.84 -6.36
C ASP A 30 -1.20 -8.55 -7.17
N ASP A 31 -2.09 -7.58 -6.97
CA ASP A 31 -1.98 -6.25 -7.59
C ASP A 31 -0.70 -5.53 -7.15
N ALA A 32 -0.34 -5.63 -5.87
CA ALA A 32 0.88 -5.01 -5.33
C ALA A 32 2.15 -5.65 -5.94
N VAL A 33 2.20 -6.98 -6.00
CA VAL A 33 3.33 -7.74 -6.56
C VAL A 33 3.45 -7.46 -8.06
N THR A 34 2.34 -7.54 -8.79
CA THR A 34 2.31 -7.32 -10.24
C THR A 34 2.72 -5.89 -10.59
N THR A 35 2.22 -4.90 -9.85
CA THR A 35 2.61 -3.49 -10.06
C THR A 35 4.10 -3.30 -9.80
N THR A 36 4.62 -3.81 -8.68
CA THR A 36 6.04 -3.69 -8.33
C THR A 36 6.93 -4.33 -9.40
N LEU A 37 6.59 -5.53 -9.85
CA LEU A 37 7.33 -6.26 -10.89
C LEU A 37 7.29 -5.51 -12.22
N HIS A 38 6.12 -5.03 -12.63
CA HIS A 38 5.96 -4.28 -13.87
C HIS A 38 6.81 -3.01 -13.87
N LEU A 39 6.79 -2.23 -12.78
CA LEU A 39 7.60 -1.02 -12.64
C LEU A 39 9.10 -1.33 -12.68
N ALA A 40 9.53 -2.38 -11.98
CA ALA A 40 10.93 -2.79 -11.98
C ALA A 40 11.41 -3.20 -13.37
N LEU A 41 10.65 -4.06 -14.07
CA LEU A 41 11.02 -4.52 -15.42
C LEU A 41 11.00 -3.39 -16.43
N THR A 42 9.97 -2.55 -16.42
CA THR A 42 9.86 -1.37 -17.30
C THR A 42 11.05 -0.42 -17.12
N HIS A 43 11.55 -0.28 -15.88
CA HIS A 43 12.75 0.51 -15.63
C HIS A 43 14.01 -0.15 -16.22
N LEU A 44 14.13 -1.47 -16.04
CA LEU A 44 15.27 -2.28 -16.52
C LEU A 44 15.34 -2.41 -18.05
N ASP A 45 14.27 -2.11 -18.78
CA ASP A 45 14.30 -2.02 -20.24
C ASP A 45 15.19 -0.86 -20.75
N ASN A 46 15.56 0.08 -19.87
CA ASN A 46 16.50 1.15 -20.21
C ASN A 46 17.95 0.67 -20.08
N LYS A 47 18.79 1.04 -21.06
CA LYS A 47 20.22 0.73 -21.03
C LYS A 47 20.89 1.38 -19.81
N ASP A 48 21.83 0.66 -19.21
CA ASP A 48 22.64 1.14 -18.07
C ASP A 48 21.80 1.53 -16.83
N SER A 49 20.63 0.90 -16.66
CA SER A 49 19.74 1.08 -15.51
C SER A 49 19.83 -0.07 -14.51
N TYR A 50 19.38 0.17 -13.28
CA TYR A 50 19.26 -0.87 -12.25
C TYR A 50 18.15 -0.51 -11.26
N VAL A 51 17.57 -1.51 -10.61
CA VAL A 51 16.53 -1.33 -9.58
C VAL A 51 17.11 -1.68 -8.21
N ARG A 52 16.80 -0.85 -7.20
CA ARG A 52 17.02 -1.16 -5.79
C ARG A 52 15.69 -1.05 -5.05
N MET A 53 15.32 -2.10 -4.34
CA MET A 53 14.09 -2.14 -3.55
C MET A 53 14.44 -2.14 -2.06
N LEU A 54 13.78 -1.26 -1.31
CA LEU A 54 13.89 -1.19 0.14
C LEU A 54 12.62 -1.76 0.75
N PHE A 55 12.77 -2.78 1.59
CA PHE A 55 11.66 -3.37 2.36
C PHE A 55 11.69 -2.79 3.76
N ILE A 56 10.61 -2.10 4.14
CA ILE A 56 10.42 -1.54 5.48
C ILE A 56 9.17 -2.20 6.06
N ASP A 57 9.28 -2.65 7.31
CA ASP A 57 8.16 -3.10 8.10
C ASP A 57 8.16 -2.40 9.45
N PHE A 58 6.96 -2.16 9.99
CA PHE A 58 6.78 -1.52 11.28
C PHE A 58 6.47 -2.59 12.33
N SER A 59 7.43 -2.81 13.23
CA SER A 59 7.24 -3.72 14.35
C SER A 59 6.04 -3.28 15.20
N SER A 60 5.03 -4.15 15.28
CA SER A 60 3.86 -3.93 16.13
C SER A 60 3.11 -2.62 15.83
N ALA A 61 2.99 -2.26 14.54
CA ALA A 61 2.45 -0.98 14.06
C ALA A 61 1.24 -0.44 14.85
N PHE A 62 0.22 -1.27 15.10
CA PHE A 62 -0.99 -0.84 15.82
C PHE A 62 -0.75 -0.47 17.29
N ASN A 63 0.20 -1.11 17.97
CA ASN A 63 0.52 -0.81 19.37
C ASN A 63 1.41 0.44 19.50
N THR A 64 2.02 0.90 18.40
CA THR A 64 2.89 2.08 18.39
C THR A 64 2.20 3.35 17.87
N ILE A 65 0.94 3.26 17.42
CA ILE A 65 0.17 4.45 17.01
C ILE A 65 -0.08 5.33 18.24
N ILE A 66 0.34 6.58 18.18
CA ILE A 66 0.02 7.59 19.18
C ILE A 66 -1.39 8.14 18.86
N PRO A 67 -2.38 7.99 19.75
CA PRO A 67 -3.71 8.56 19.53
C PRO A 67 -3.64 10.08 19.39
N GLN A 68 -4.43 10.63 18.47
CA GLN A 68 -4.68 12.08 18.38
C GLN A 68 -5.80 12.51 19.31
#